data_AF-A0A1X0R244-F1
#
_entry.id   AF-A0A1X0R244-F1
#
_cell.length_a   1.000
_cell.length_b   1.000
_cell.length_c   1.000
_cell.angle_alpha   90.00
_cell.angle_beta   90.00
_cell.angle_gamma   90.00
#
_symmetry.space_group_name_H-M   'P 1'
#
loop_
_entity.id
_entity.type
_entity.pdbx_description
1 polymer ?
#
loop_
_entity_poly.entity_id
_entity_poly.type
_entity_poly.pdbx_seq_one_letter_code
_entity_poly.pdbx_strand_id
1 'polypeptide(L)'
;MNKYTKPLNTTSLVNTYKAARKRLFLFDYDGTLTPIVNNPADAQPTSALLHCLQLLCKDPANTTWIISGRDQLFLDTYLGSKIPRLGLSAEHGSFMKKADIYDWTDMLKDADMSWKEKALAIFEKYTQSNPGTVIEQKKSSITWHYRNASDIQKANLSCVLMSSRVSSA
;
A
#
# COMPACT_ATOMS: atom_id res chain seq x y z
N MET A 1 -5.81 -11.75 -25.59
CA MET A 1 -6.87 -11.68 -24.56
C MET A 1 -6.52 -12.62 -23.42
N ASN A 2 -6.60 -12.15 -22.18
CA ASN A 2 -6.26 -12.96 -20.99
C ASN A 2 -7.22 -14.16 -20.89
N LYS A 3 -6.70 -15.39 -20.81
CA LYS A 3 -7.49 -16.65 -20.88
C LYS A 3 -8.23 -16.98 -19.58
N TYR A 4 -7.90 -16.33 -18.47
CA TYR A 4 -8.35 -16.75 -17.14
C TYR A 4 -9.63 -16.05 -16.65
N THR A 5 -9.96 -14.87 -17.17
CA THR A 5 -11.12 -14.09 -16.71
C THR A 5 -11.84 -13.43 -17.88
N LYS A 6 -13.18 -13.47 -17.87
CA LYS A 6 -13.99 -12.70 -18.83
C LYS A 6 -13.87 -11.20 -18.53
N PRO A 7 -13.91 -10.32 -19.55
CA PRO A 7 -14.01 -8.88 -19.34
C PRO A 7 -15.23 -8.53 -18.48
N LEU A 8 -15.13 -7.40 -17.76
CA LEU A 8 -16.22 -6.88 -16.95
C LEU A 8 -17.46 -6.60 -17.82
N ASN A 9 -18.60 -7.18 -17.46
CA ASN A 9 -19.88 -6.85 -18.09
C ASN A 9 -20.44 -5.55 -17.50
N THR A 10 -20.14 -4.43 -18.17
CA THR A 10 -20.51 -3.08 -17.71
C THR A 10 -22.03 -2.87 -17.68
N THR A 11 -22.78 -3.43 -18.62
CA THR A 11 -24.25 -3.35 -18.64
C THR A 11 -24.85 -3.98 -17.39
N SER A 12 -24.40 -5.20 -17.05
CA SER A 12 -24.85 -5.90 -15.85
C SER A 12 -24.47 -5.14 -14.57
N LEU A 13 -23.24 -4.62 -14.51
CA LEU A 13 -22.77 -3.83 -13.37
C LEU A 13 -23.63 -2.58 -13.17
N VAL A 14 -23.93 -1.82 -14.22
CA VAL A 14 -24.74 -0.60 -14.15
C VAL A 14 -26.17 -0.91 -13.72
N ASN A 15 -26.77 -1.99 -14.23
CA ASN A 15 -28.11 -2.40 -13.83
C ASN A 15 -28.14 -2.81 -12.34
N THR A 16 -27.15 -3.57 -11.89
CA THR A 16 -27.01 -3.98 -10.49
C THR A 16 -26.78 -2.78 -9.58
N TYR A 17 -25.93 -1.83 -10.01
CA TYR A 17 -25.69 -0.58 -9.29
C TYR A 17 -26.96 0.23 -9.10
N LYS A 18 -27.79 0.36 -10.15
CA LYS A 18 -29.06 1.11 -10.09
C LYS A 18 -30.10 0.44 -9.18
N ALA A 19 -30.11 -0.89 -9.10
CA ALA A 19 -31.05 -1.64 -8.27
C ALA A 19 -30.65 -1.70 -6.79
N ALA A 20 -29.35 -1.55 -6.47
CA ALA A 20 -28.83 -1.68 -5.13
C ALA A 20 -29.14 -0.48 -4.24
N ARG A 21 -29.62 -0.73 -3.01
CA ARG A 21 -29.93 0.32 -2.01
C ARG A 21 -28.75 0.71 -1.13
N LYS A 22 -27.73 -0.15 -1.03
CA LYS A 22 -26.47 0.10 -0.32
C LYS A 22 -25.34 -0.49 -1.15
N ARG A 23 -24.30 0.29 -1.39
CA ARG A 23 -23.21 -0.04 -2.32
C ARG A 23 -21.87 0.21 -1.63
N LEU A 24 -20.96 -0.76 -1.74
CA LEU A 24 -19.60 -0.66 -1.24
C LEU A 24 -18.63 -0.70 -2.42
N PHE A 25 -17.85 0.35 -2.56
CA PHE A 25 -16.76 0.44 -3.52
C PHE A 25 -15.42 0.31 -2.80
N LEU A 26 -14.63 -0.68 -3.21
CA LEU A 26 -13.29 -0.93 -2.69
C LEU A 26 -12.32 -0.84 -3.86
N PHE A 27 -11.51 0.21 -3.90
CA PHE A 27 -10.55 0.42 -4.97
C PHE A 27 -9.13 0.30 -4.45
N ASP A 28 -8.31 -0.46 -5.15
CA ASP A 28 -6.87 -0.29 -5.10
C ASP A 28 -6.47 1.01 -5.82
N TYR A 29 -5.28 1.54 -5.55
CA TYR A 29 -4.81 2.81 -6.10
C TYR A 29 -3.81 2.61 -7.24
N ASP A 30 -2.59 2.17 -6.92
CA ASP A 30 -1.48 2.07 -7.88
C ASP A 30 -1.68 0.89 -8.85
N GLY A 31 -1.69 1.18 -10.16
CA GLY A 31 -1.98 0.18 -11.19
C GLY A 31 -3.47 -0.11 -11.39
N THR A 32 -4.35 0.50 -10.58
CA THR A 32 -5.81 0.34 -10.66
C THR A 32 -6.49 1.65 -11.04
N LEU A 33 -6.36 2.70 -10.22
CA LEU A 33 -6.93 4.02 -10.47
C LEU A 33 -5.91 4.99 -11.10
N THR A 34 -4.62 4.75 -10.86
CA THR A 34 -3.51 5.47 -11.50
C THR A 34 -2.57 4.47 -12.18
N PRO A 35 -1.95 4.80 -13.33
CA PRO A 35 -0.92 3.96 -13.94
C PRO A 35 0.24 3.69 -12.99
N ILE A 36 0.93 2.55 -13.19
CA ILE A 36 2.20 2.27 -12.53
C ILE A 36 3.26 3.22 -13.09
N VAL A 37 3.92 3.98 -12.21
CA VAL A 37 4.96 4.95 -12.56
C VAL A 37 6.30 4.55 -11.93
N ASN A 38 7.41 4.97 -12.55
CA ASN A 38 8.76 4.66 -12.07
C ASN A 38 9.09 5.38 -10.75
N ASN A 39 8.68 6.64 -10.64
CA ASN A 39 8.83 7.43 -9.42
C ASN A 39 7.48 7.43 -8.68
N PRO A 40 7.40 6.84 -7.46
CA PRO A 40 6.16 6.78 -6.71
C PRO A 40 5.50 8.16 -6.46
N ALA A 41 6.26 9.25 -6.39
CA ALA A 41 5.72 10.60 -6.18
C ALA A 41 4.88 11.12 -7.37
N ASP A 42 5.07 10.55 -8.55
CA ASP A 42 4.39 10.97 -9.79
C ASP A 42 3.01 10.32 -9.96
N ALA A 43 2.63 9.38 -9.08
CA ALA A 43 1.35 8.66 -9.12
C ALA A 43 0.17 9.51 -8.60
N GLN A 44 0.10 10.76 -9.01
CA GLN A 44 -0.91 11.71 -8.52
C GLN A 44 -2.26 11.47 -9.21
N PRO A 45 -3.38 11.65 -8.51
CA PRO A 45 -4.69 11.41 -9.11
C PRO A 45 -4.99 12.51 -10.13
N THR A 46 -5.54 12.11 -11.29
CA THR A 46 -6.00 13.07 -12.29
C THR A 46 -7.24 13.82 -11.80
N SER A 47 -7.49 15.00 -12.38
CA SER A 47 -8.71 15.77 -12.10
C SER A 47 -9.98 14.97 -12.39
N ALA A 48 -9.98 14.16 -13.45
CA ALA A 48 -11.09 13.27 -13.80
C ALA A 48 -11.33 12.19 -12.73
N LEU A 49 -10.27 11.57 -12.21
CA LEU A 49 -10.38 10.58 -11.13
C LEU A 49 -10.96 11.21 -9.86
N LEU A 50 -10.43 12.37 -9.45
CA LEU A 50 -10.94 13.09 -8.28
C LEU A 50 -12.42 13.42 -8.44
N HIS A 51 -12.82 13.90 -9.62
CA HIS A 51 -14.22 14.21 -9.90
C HIS A 51 -15.13 12.97 -9.81
N CYS A 52 -14.70 11.84 -10.39
CA CYS A 52 -15.46 10.58 -10.30
C CYS A 52 -15.63 10.11 -8.85
N LEU A 53 -14.55 10.14 -8.05
CA LEU A 53 -14.61 9.76 -6.64
C LEU A 53 -15.52 10.70 -5.83
N GLN A 54 -15.48 12.00 -6.10
CA GLN A 54 -16.38 12.97 -5.48
C GLN A 54 -17.85 12.66 -5.80
N LEU A 55 -18.18 12.36 -7.07
CA LEU A 55 -19.53 11.98 -7.48
C LEU A 55 -20.00 10.69 -6.79
N LEU A 56 -19.13 9.67 -6.72
CA LEU A 56 -19.45 8.43 -6.01
C LEU A 56 -19.71 8.69 -4.52
N CYS A 57 -18.87 9.47 -3.87
CA CYS A 57 -19.01 9.79 -2.45
C CYS A 57 -20.20 10.72 -2.16
N LYS A 58 -20.68 11.50 -3.13
CA LYS A 58 -21.83 12.39 -2.95
C LYS A 58 -23.12 11.60 -2.71
N ASP A 59 -23.28 10.44 -3.34
CA ASP A 59 -24.44 9.57 -3.15
C ASP A 59 -24.42 8.93 -1.73
N PRO A 60 -25.43 9.17 -0.88
CA PRO A 60 -25.47 8.63 0.49
C PRO A 60 -25.63 7.11 0.55
N ALA A 61 -26.08 6.47 -0.53
CA ALA A 61 -26.16 5.00 -0.58
C ALA A 61 -24.84 4.34 -1.00
N ASN A 62 -23.80 5.14 -1.31
CA ASN A 62 -22.46 4.65 -1.59
C ASN A 62 -21.55 4.81 -0.36
N THR A 63 -20.82 3.74 -0.05
CA THR A 63 -19.65 3.77 0.81
C THR A 63 -18.43 3.48 -0.07
N THR A 64 -17.52 4.42 -0.19
CA THR A 64 -16.36 4.32 -1.10
C THR A 64 -15.06 4.34 -0.30
N TRP A 65 -14.17 3.41 -0.63
CA TRP A 65 -12.87 3.24 0.01
C TRP A 65 -11.75 3.14 -1.01
N ILE A 66 -10.62 3.77 -0.67
CA ILE A 66 -9.32 3.49 -1.28
C ILE A 66 -8.54 2.60 -0.32
N ILE A 67 -8.10 1.44 -0.78
CA ILE A 67 -7.27 0.49 -0.05
C ILE A 67 -5.93 0.41 -0.77
N SER A 68 -4.88 0.94 -0.16
CA SER A 68 -3.60 1.11 -0.85
C SER A 68 -2.42 0.69 0.02
N GLY A 69 -1.31 0.36 -0.64
CA GLY A 69 0.00 0.22 0.00
C GLY A 69 0.68 1.55 0.32
N ARG A 70 0.13 2.68 -0.14
CA ARG A 70 0.64 4.03 0.15
C ARG A 70 0.52 4.38 1.63
N ASP A 71 1.40 5.25 2.08
CA ASP A 71 1.37 5.79 3.44
C ASP A 71 0.18 6.75 3.64
N GLN A 72 -0.08 7.07 4.92
CA GLN A 72 -1.17 7.95 5.35
C GLN A 72 -1.03 9.37 4.78
N LEU A 73 0.19 9.91 4.74
CA LEU A 73 0.47 11.29 4.31
C LEU A 73 0.13 11.48 2.84
N PHE A 74 0.53 10.53 1.99
CA PHE A 74 0.23 10.53 0.58
C PHE A 74 -1.29 10.50 0.34
N LEU A 75 -1.98 9.53 0.96
CA LEU A 75 -3.42 9.38 0.77
C LEU A 75 -4.21 10.60 1.27
N ASP A 76 -3.82 11.19 2.40
CA ASP A 76 -4.45 12.42 2.89
C ASP A 76 -4.17 13.62 1.99
N THR A 77 -2.93 13.80 1.55
CA THR A 77 -2.53 14.94 0.71
C THR A 77 -3.30 14.95 -0.61
N TYR A 78 -3.40 13.80 -1.27
CA TYR A 78 -3.96 13.71 -2.61
C TYR A 78 -5.46 13.42 -2.65
N LEU A 79 -6.01 12.75 -1.63
CA LEU A 79 -7.40 12.27 -1.65
C LEU A 79 -8.19 12.73 -0.42
N GLY A 80 -7.75 12.39 0.79
CA GLY A 80 -8.50 12.62 2.03
C GLY A 80 -8.84 14.08 2.27
N SER A 81 -7.86 14.98 2.09
CA SER A 81 -8.05 16.43 2.23
C SER A 81 -9.01 17.04 1.21
N LYS A 82 -9.23 16.36 0.08
CA LYS A 82 -10.09 16.82 -1.03
C LYS A 82 -11.49 16.19 -1.01
N ILE A 83 -11.66 15.05 -0.35
CA ILE A 83 -12.90 14.26 -0.36
C ILE A 83 -13.18 13.70 1.05
N PRO A 84 -13.79 14.48 1.96
CA PRO A 84 -14.00 14.08 3.36
C PRO A 84 -14.80 12.78 3.55
N ARG A 85 -15.74 12.50 2.63
CA ARG A 85 -16.59 11.30 2.65
C ARG A 85 -15.93 10.04 2.07
N LEU A 86 -14.65 10.11 1.70
CA LEU A 86 -13.89 8.96 1.19
C LEU A 86 -13.21 8.22 2.33
N GLY A 87 -13.45 6.92 2.45
CA GLY A 87 -12.69 6.07 3.35
C GLY A 87 -11.30 5.77 2.79
N LEU A 88 -10.28 5.75 3.64
CA LEU A 88 -8.90 5.48 3.26
C LEU A 88 -8.30 4.37 4.12
N SER A 89 -7.58 3.47 3.48
CA SER A 89 -6.80 2.41 4.13
C SER A 89 -5.37 2.46 3.59
N ALA A 90 -4.42 2.77 4.48
CA ALA A 90 -3.01 2.94 4.16
C ALA A 90 -2.20 1.69 4.56
N GLU A 91 -1.00 1.58 3.99
CA GLU A 91 -0.02 0.52 4.30
C GLU A 91 -0.65 -0.88 4.35
N HIS A 92 -1.41 -1.22 3.31
CA HIS A 92 -2.07 -2.52 3.16
C HIS A 92 -3.05 -2.87 4.29
N GLY A 93 -3.73 -1.88 4.87
CA GLY A 93 -4.73 -2.10 5.92
C GLY A 93 -4.23 -1.87 7.35
N SER A 94 -2.97 -1.47 7.50
CA SER A 94 -2.39 -1.16 8.81
C SER A 94 -3.04 0.06 9.46
N PHE A 95 -3.51 1.01 8.64
CA PHE A 95 -4.16 2.21 9.10
C PHE A 95 -5.45 2.44 8.34
N MET A 96 -6.50 2.86 9.05
CA MET A 96 -7.79 3.16 8.45
C MET A 96 -8.29 4.53 8.88
N LYS A 97 -8.78 5.31 7.93
CA LYS A 97 -9.47 6.58 8.16
C LYS A 97 -10.86 6.48 7.55
N LYS A 98 -11.88 6.52 8.39
CA LYS A 98 -13.28 6.41 7.95
C LYS A 98 -13.74 7.74 7.36
N ALA A 99 -14.77 7.67 6.52
CA ALA A 99 -15.47 8.85 6.02
C ALA A 99 -15.88 9.78 7.17
N ASP A 100 -15.71 11.09 6.97
CA ASP A 100 -16.04 12.15 7.92
C ASP A 100 -15.26 12.11 9.25
N ILE A 101 -14.22 11.27 9.36
CA ILE A 101 -13.28 11.23 10.47
C ILE A 101 -11.93 11.77 9.99
N TYR A 102 -11.34 12.70 10.75
CA TYR A 102 -10.04 13.28 10.41
C TYR A 102 -8.86 12.39 10.82
N ASP A 103 -9.00 11.68 11.93
CA ASP A 103 -7.94 10.87 12.52
C ASP A 103 -7.86 9.46 11.91
N TRP A 104 -6.63 8.98 11.78
CA TRP A 104 -6.35 7.61 11.40
C TRP A 104 -6.44 6.69 12.61
N THR A 105 -7.06 5.54 12.42
CA THR A 105 -7.05 4.42 13.36
C THR A 105 -5.90 3.50 13.01
N ASP A 106 -5.00 3.29 13.96
CA ASP A 106 -3.95 2.28 13.89
C ASP A 106 -4.53 0.90 14.19
N MET A 107 -4.66 0.07 13.16
CA MET A 107 -5.25 -1.27 13.28
C MET A 107 -4.30 -2.27 13.95
N LEU A 108 -3.04 -1.87 14.14
CA LEU A 108 -1.99 -2.71 14.73
C LEU A 108 -1.71 -2.38 16.18
N LYS A 109 -2.37 -1.36 16.75
CA LYS A 109 -2.06 -0.83 18.08
C LYS A 109 -2.04 -1.92 19.16
N ASP A 110 -3.00 -2.84 19.09
CA ASP A 110 -3.17 -3.94 20.05
C ASP A 110 -2.71 -5.29 19.48
N ALA A 111 -2.05 -5.30 18.32
CA ALA A 111 -1.57 -6.52 17.70
C ALA A 111 -0.28 -6.99 18.38
N ASP A 112 -0.20 -8.29 18.66
CA ASP A 112 1.05 -8.90 19.11
C ASP A 112 2.07 -8.91 17.96
N MET A 113 3.14 -8.14 18.14
CA MET A 113 4.24 -8.02 17.18
C MET A 113 5.47 -8.87 17.56
N SER A 114 5.38 -9.74 18.58
CA SER A 114 6.49 -10.59 19.03
C SER A 114 7.02 -11.53 17.94
N TRP A 115 6.20 -11.86 16.93
CA TRP A 115 6.60 -12.63 15.77
C TRP A 115 7.67 -11.92 14.92
N LYS A 116 7.72 -10.59 14.94
CA LYS A 116 8.67 -9.79 14.14
C LYS A 116 10.10 -10.01 14.59
N GLU A 117 10.35 -10.13 15.89
CA GLU A 117 11.68 -10.43 16.41
C GLU A 117 12.18 -11.79 15.92
N LYS A 118 11.31 -12.81 15.95
CA LYS A 118 11.62 -14.15 15.44
C LYS A 118 11.89 -14.13 13.94
N ALA A 119 11.06 -13.44 13.17
CA ALA A 119 11.23 -13.30 11.72
C ALA A 119 12.49 -12.51 11.36
N LEU A 120 12.82 -11.46 12.11
CA LEU A 120 14.01 -10.66 11.93
C LEU A 120 15.28 -11.48 12.14
N ALA A 121 15.34 -12.28 13.20
CA ALA A 121 16.48 -13.17 13.44
C ALA A 121 16.71 -14.16 12.27
N ILE A 122 15.62 -14.67 11.66
CA ILE A 122 15.71 -15.52 10.47
C ILE A 122 16.26 -14.72 9.29
N PHE A 123 15.72 -13.53 9.01
CA PHE A 123 16.16 -12.71 7.88
C PHE A 123 17.60 -12.22 8.03
N GLU A 124 18.04 -11.88 9.25
CA GLU A 124 19.42 -11.48 9.54
C GLU A 124 20.38 -12.61 9.22
N LYS A 125 20.06 -13.85 9.62
CA LYS A 125 20.85 -15.04 9.26
C LYS A 125 21.03 -15.18 7.75
N TYR A 126 19.96 -15.05 6.97
CA TYR A 126 20.05 -15.13 5.51
C TYR A 126 20.79 -13.95 4.91
N THR A 127 20.61 -12.75 5.46
CA THR A 127 21.26 -11.53 4.94
C THR A 127 22.77 -11.59 5.11
N GLN A 128 23.26 -12.10 6.25
CA GLN A 128 24.70 -12.27 6.51
C GLN A 128 25.39 -13.20 5.49
N SER A 129 24.71 -14.25 5.04
CA SER A 129 25.28 -15.21 4.07
C SER A 129 25.04 -14.83 2.61
N ASN A 130 24.27 -13.77 2.32
CA ASN A 130 23.89 -13.38 0.96
C ASN A 130 24.15 -11.88 0.74
N PRO A 131 25.38 -11.49 0.39
CA PRO A 131 25.73 -10.11 0.08
C PRO A 131 24.80 -9.47 -0.96
N GLY A 132 24.47 -8.19 -0.78
CA GLY A 132 23.55 -7.46 -1.68
C GLY A 132 22.07 -7.64 -1.35
N THR A 133 21.72 -8.46 -0.35
CA THR A 133 20.35 -8.55 0.19
C THR A 133 20.12 -7.48 1.28
N VAL A 134 18.87 -7.04 1.46
CA VAL A 134 18.51 -5.98 2.42
C VAL A 134 17.23 -6.34 3.15
N ILE A 135 17.18 -6.05 4.45
CA ILE A 135 15.97 -6.15 5.27
C ILE A 135 15.32 -4.77 5.36
N GLU A 136 14.03 -4.69 5.05
CA GLU A 136 13.19 -3.51 5.29
C GLU A 136 12.16 -3.86 6.38
N GLN A 137 12.20 -3.13 7.50
CA GLN A 137 11.22 -3.28 8.57
C GLN A 137 10.16 -2.19 8.42
N LYS A 138 8.91 -2.60 8.21
CA LYS A 138 7.72 -1.73 8.25
C LYS A 138 7.01 -1.90 9.57
N LYS A 139 5.91 -1.18 9.81
CA LYS A 139 5.16 -1.31 11.07
C LYS A 139 4.53 -2.70 11.24
N SER A 140 3.75 -3.15 10.27
CA SER A 140 3.07 -4.47 10.25
C SER A 140 3.87 -5.61 9.63
N SER A 141 4.97 -5.32 8.94
CA SER A 141 5.64 -6.33 8.11
C SER A 141 7.15 -6.19 8.14
N ILE A 142 7.82 -7.25 7.70
CA ILE A 142 9.25 -7.27 7.41
C ILE A 142 9.38 -7.82 6.00
N THR A 143 10.16 -7.14 5.16
CA THR A 143 10.44 -7.55 3.78
C THR A 143 11.91 -7.85 3.63
N TRP A 144 12.23 -8.98 2.98
CA TRP A 144 13.60 -9.33 2.59
C TRP A 144 13.78 -9.15 1.09
N HIS A 145 14.62 -8.19 0.71
CA HIS A 145 14.91 -7.84 -0.67
C HIS A 145 16.12 -8.61 -1.17
N TYR A 146 15.92 -9.50 -2.16
CA TYR A 146 16.99 -10.34 -2.72
C TYR A 146 17.39 -10.00 -4.16
N ARG A 147 16.78 -8.98 -4.77
CA ARG A 147 16.97 -8.66 -6.19
C ARG A 147 18.42 -8.36 -6.56
N ASN A 148 19.23 -7.83 -5.64
CA ASN A 148 20.63 -7.51 -5.89
C ASN A 148 21.60 -8.58 -5.35
N ALA A 149 21.12 -9.74 -4.89
CA ALA A 149 21.97 -10.79 -4.32
C ALA A 149 23.01 -11.34 -5.31
N SER A 150 22.73 -11.23 -6.62
CA SER A 150 23.63 -11.66 -7.69
C SER A 150 24.57 -10.54 -8.19
N ASP A 151 24.46 -9.32 -7.67
CA ASP A 151 25.28 -8.18 -8.09
C ASP A 151 26.57 -8.12 -7.25
N ILE A 152 27.65 -8.67 -7.81
CA ILE A 152 28.98 -8.79 -7.18
C ILE A 152 29.51 -7.42 -6.68
N GLN A 153 29.17 -6.31 -7.34
CA GLN A 153 29.66 -4.99 -6.92
C GLN A 153 28.92 -4.48 -5.68
N LYS A 154 27.60 -4.68 -5.59
CA LYS A 154 26.80 -4.28 -4.41
C LYS A 154 26.97 -5.23 -3.23
N ALA A 155 27.19 -6.51 -3.51
CA ALA A 155 27.65 -7.50 -2.55
C ALA A 155 28.89 -7.03 -1.78
N ASN A 156 29.89 -6.52 -2.50
CA ASN A 156 31.14 -6.04 -1.91
C ASN A 156 30.97 -4.77 -1.06
N LEU A 157 30.11 -3.81 -1.46
CA LEU A 157 29.82 -2.62 -0.64
C LEU A 157 29.17 -2.95 0.71
N SER A 158 28.29 -3.95 0.74
CA SER A 158 27.56 -4.36 1.95
C SER A 158 28.48 -5.02 2.99
N CYS A 159 29.51 -5.74 2.52
CA CYS A 159 30.50 -6.41 3.36
C CYS A 159 31.40 -5.41 4.12
N VAL A 160 31.73 -4.26 3.49
CA VAL A 160 32.55 -3.18 4.09
C VAL A 160 31.78 -2.40 5.17
N LEU A 161 30.46 -2.28 5.04
CA LEU A 161 29.61 -1.58 6.03
C LEU A 161 29.34 -2.43 7.29
N MET A 162 29.35 -3.76 7.18
CA MET A 162 29.24 -4.64 8.35
C MET A 162 30.54 -4.69 9.17
N SER A 163 31.71 -4.64 8.54
CA SER A 163 32.99 -4.65 9.25
C SER A 163 33.32 -3.33 9.97
N SER A 164 32.74 -2.21 9.54
CA SER A 164 32.91 -0.90 10.18
C SER A 164 32.01 -0.66 11.40
N ARG A 165 30.96 -1.48 11.61
CA ARG A 165 30.10 -1.39 12.80
C ARG A 165 30.60 -2.19 14.01
N VAL A 166 31.64 -3.01 13.86
CA VAL A 166 32.24 -3.82 14.95
C VAL A 166 33.41 -3.10 15.63
N SER A 167 33.82 -1.92 15.14
CA SER A 167 34.97 -1.16 15.65
C SER A 167 34.62 0.09 16.48
N SER A 168 33.38 0.25 16.91
CA SER A 168 32.99 1.28 17.89
C SER A 168 32.20 0.64 19.02
N ALA A 169 32.83 0.67 20.20
CA ALA A 169 32.49 0.10 21.50
C ALA A 169 31.02 0.16 21.91
#